data_AF-F0ZH40-F1
#
_entry.id   AF-F0ZH40-F1
#
_cell.length_a   1.000
_cell.length_b   1.000
_cell.length_c   1.000
_cell.angle_alpha   90.00
_cell.angle_beta   90.00
_cell.angle_gamma   90.00
#
_symmetry.space_group_name_H-M   'P 1'
#
loop_
_entity.id
_entity.type
_entity.pdbx_description
1 polymer ?
#
loop_
_entity_poly.entity_id
_entity_poly.type
_entity_poly.pdbx_seq_one_letter_code
_entity_poly.pdbx_strand_id
1 'polypeptide(L)'
;MEKITRTQLLTMHRYLAGANFISKWYSNEYLKSQIYKKLDKIKQDDILIKKEGLHSLTLEELVDAAITRGFKVEGYNRRYIEGQLDQWLDLSLNKSLPPSLLILSRAFTLTPSTTTDEALEDTLEHIPKELLKGVASDLPVDLSTESGIEIAKEKIDELTKEQKEVEEEIRQEEEEEKKQEEEKKQVEEEKKEDTVVEEQQPTEPKQEELSKVEEPKQK
;
A
#
# COMPACT_ATOMS: atom_id res chain seq x y z
N MET A 1 -25.89 2.11 1.26
CA MET A 1 -25.83 0.63 1.15
C MET A 1 -27.17 -0.02 0.78
N GLU A 2 -28.33 0.64 0.92
CA GLU A 2 -29.64 0.03 0.61
C GLU A 2 -29.86 -0.26 -0.89
N LYS A 3 -29.28 0.56 -1.78
CA LYS A 3 -29.37 0.41 -3.25
C LYS A 3 -28.27 -0.47 -3.86
N ILE A 4 -27.45 -1.15 -3.06
CA ILE A 4 -26.30 -1.94 -3.55
C ILE A 4 -26.75 -3.35 -3.94
N THR A 5 -26.36 -3.79 -5.14
CA THR A 5 -26.67 -5.13 -5.66
C THR A 5 -25.90 -6.23 -4.92
N ARG A 6 -26.38 -7.48 -4.95
CA ARG A 6 -25.67 -8.61 -4.33
C ARG A 6 -24.25 -8.77 -4.87
N THR A 7 -24.06 -8.61 -6.17
CA THR A 7 -22.73 -8.70 -6.81
C THR A 7 -21.78 -7.66 -6.22
N GLN A 8 -22.23 -6.41 -6.09
CA GLN A 8 -21.44 -5.34 -5.48
C GLN A 8 -21.14 -5.61 -3.99
N LEU A 9 -22.11 -6.13 -3.21
CA LEU A 9 -21.87 -6.52 -1.82
C LEU A 9 -20.80 -7.62 -1.70
N LEU A 10 -20.81 -8.60 -2.60
CA LEU A 10 -19.81 -9.66 -2.63
C LEU A 10 -18.42 -9.11 -3.00
N THR A 11 -18.35 -8.19 -3.97
CA THR A 11 -17.10 -7.53 -4.36
C THR A 11 -16.54 -6.70 -3.21
N MET A 12 -17.37 -5.86 -2.57
CA MET A 12 -16.97 -5.06 -1.41
C MET A 12 -16.51 -5.93 -0.24
N HIS A 13 -17.22 -7.03 0.05
CA HIS A 13 -16.81 -7.95 1.10
C HIS A 13 -15.47 -8.61 0.77
N ARG A 14 -15.23 -9.02 -0.48
CA ARG A 14 -13.95 -9.62 -0.90
C ARG A 14 -12.80 -8.65 -0.71
N TYR A 15 -13.05 -7.40 -1.06
CA TYR A 15 -12.09 -6.32 -0.93
C TYR A 15 -11.74 -6.05 0.53
N LEU A 16 -12.74 -5.95 1.41
CA LEU A 16 -12.55 -5.54 2.82
C LEU A 16 -12.19 -6.67 3.78
N ALA A 17 -12.61 -7.89 3.50
CA ALA A 17 -12.36 -9.03 4.38
C ALA A 17 -11.10 -9.81 3.99
N GLY A 18 -10.36 -9.34 2.98
CA GLY A 18 -9.32 -10.12 2.31
C GLY A 18 -9.90 -11.37 1.65
N ALA A 19 -9.03 -12.23 1.10
CA ALA A 19 -9.41 -13.48 0.44
C ALA A 19 -10.11 -14.54 1.34
N ASN A 20 -10.62 -14.15 2.51
CA ASN A 20 -11.48 -15.00 3.33
C ASN A 20 -12.65 -15.52 2.49
N PHE A 21 -12.81 -16.84 2.52
CA PHE A 21 -13.79 -17.57 1.72
C PHE A 21 -15.19 -16.97 1.89
N ILE A 22 -15.62 -16.21 0.88
CA ILE A 22 -16.99 -15.72 0.82
C ILE A 22 -17.85 -16.90 0.49
N SER A 23 -18.60 -17.33 1.47
CA SER A 23 -19.55 -18.34 1.19
C SER A 23 -20.71 -17.80 0.36
N LYS A 24 -20.93 -18.41 -0.80
CA LYS A 24 -22.03 -18.11 -1.71
C LYS A 24 -23.42 -18.24 -1.03
N TRP A 25 -23.51 -18.94 0.11
CA TRP A 25 -24.73 -19.09 0.91
C TRP A 25 -25.02 -17.94 1.90
N TYR A 26 -24.15 -16.93 2.03
CA TYR A 26 -24.42 -15.80 2.93
C TYR A 26 -25.56 -14.92 2.41
N SER A 27 -26.48 -14.53 3.31
CA SER A 27 -27.56 -13.57 3.01
C SER A 27 -26.98 -12.16 2.78
N ASN A 28 -27.72 -11.33 2.04
CA ASN A 28 -27.33 -9.95 1.79
C ASN A 28 -27.22 -9.15 3.09
N GLU A 29 -28.09 -9.40 4.06
CA GLU A 29 -28.14 -8.76 5.38
C GLU A 29 -26.90 -9.12 6.20
N TYR A 30 -26.48 -10.39 6.15
CA TYR A 30 -25.25 -10.82 6.81
C TYR A 30 -24.03 -10.12 6.19
N LEU A 31 -23.93 -10.10 4.86
CA LEU A 31 -22.84 -9.41 4.15
C LEU A 31 -22.79 -7.92 4.50
N LYS A 32 -23.94 -7.23 4.49
CA LYS A 32 -24.06 -5.83 4.91
C LYS A 32 -23.56 -5.64 6.35
N SER A 33 -24.00 -6.49 7.28
CA SER A 33 -23.58 -6.41 8.69
C SER A 33 -22.07 -6.60 8.86
N GLN A 34 -21.47 -7.56 8.14
CA GLN A 34 -20.01 -7.77 8.18
C GLN A 34 -19.24 -6.59 7.61
N ILE A 35 -19.70 -6.03 6.48
CA ILE A 35 -19.12 -4.82 5.89
C ILE A 35 -19.20 -3.67 6.90
N TYR A 36 -20.38 -3.40 7.48
CA TYR A 36 -20.53 -2.32 8.48
C TYR A 36 -19.58 -2.49 9.67
N LYS A 37 -19.48 -3.70 10.23
CA LYS A 37 -18.53 -3.98 11.33
C LYS A 37 -17.08 -3.71 10.93
N LYS A 38 -16.70 -3.98 9.68
CA LYS A 38 -15.35 -3.68 9.20
C LYS A 38 -15.15 -2.18 8.99
N LEU A 39 -16.12 -1.48 8.42
CA LEU A 39 -16.06 -0.03 8.26
C LEU A 39 -15.97 0.69 9.61
N ASP A 40 -16.71 0.23 10.62
CA ASP A 40 -16.63 0.79 11.98
C ASP A 40 -15.25 0.56 12.60
N LYS A 41 -14.66 -0.62 12.39
CA LYS A 41 -13.28 -0.89 12.83
C LYS A 41 -12.27 0.04 12.17
N ILE A 42 -12.37 0.23 10.85
CA ILE A 42 -11.52 1.17 10.10
C ILE A 42 -11.67 2.58 10.64
N LYS A 43 -12.91 3.01 10.93
CA LYS A 43 -13.16 4.34 11.48
C LYS A 43 -12.56 4.53 12.88
N GLN A 44 -12.65 3.52 13.75
CA GLN A 44 -12.02 3.57 15.06
C GLN A 44 -10.50 3.61 14.95
N ASP A 45 -9.93 2.82 14.04
CA ASP A 45 -8.51 2.81 13.73
C ASP A 45 -8.04 4.17 13.17
N ASP A 46 -8.79 4.78 12.25
CA ASP A 46 -8.51 6.13 11.73
C ASP A 46 -8.39 7.17 12.86
N ILE A 47 -9.30 7.13 13.85
CA ILE A 47 -9.29 8.04 14.99
C ILE A 47 -8.04 7.83 15.85
N LEU A 48 -7.64 6.57 16.08
CA LEU A 48 -6.44 6.24 16.84
C LEU A 48 -5.18 6.70 16.11
N ILE A 49 -5.05 6.37 14.82
CA ILE A 49 -3.91 6.78 13.99
C ILE A 49 -3.82 8.31 13.92
N LYS A 50 -4.95 9.03 13.80
CA LYS A 50 -4.90 10.51 13.79
C LYS A 50 -4.44 11.09 15.13
N LYS A 51 -4.74 10.42 16.25
CA LYS A 51 -4.34 10.84 17.60
C LYS A 51 -2.86 10.58 17.87
N GLU A 52 -2.33 9.44 17.41
CA GLU A 52 -0.94 9.04 17.61
C GLU A 52 0.00 9.65 16.58
N GLY A 53 -0.49 9.85 15.36
CA GLY A 53 0.23 10.35 14.20
C GLY A 53 0.78 9.23 13.32
N LEU A 54 0.85 9.45 12.01
CA LEU A 54 1.33 8.42 11.06
C LEU A 54 2.78 8.00 11.31
N HIS A 55 3.62 8.93 11.79
CA HIS A 55 5.04 8.66 12.03
C HIS A 55 5.29 7.70 13.20
N SER A 56 4.33 7.49 14.10
CA SER A 56 4.49 6.54 15.23
C SER A 56 4.29 5.09 14.81
N LEU A 57 3.66 4.83 13.66
CA LEU A 57 3.42 3.48 13.16
C LEU A 57 4.70 2.89 12.55
N THR A 58 4.91 1.60 12.75
CA THR A 58 5.94 0.82 12.05
C THR A 58 5.59 0.67 10.57
N LEU A 59 6.56 0.29 9.74
CA LEU A 59 6.32 0.07 8.31
C LEU A 59 5.27 -1.03 8.07
N GLU A 60 5.30 -2.09 8.87
CA GLU A 60 4.34 -3.20 8.78
C GLU A 60 2.92 -2.73 9.11
N GLU A 61 2.76 -1.93 10.17
CA GLU A 61 1.47 -1.34 10.54
C GLU A 61 0.97 -0.34 9.49
N LEU A 62 1.84 0.45 8.89
CA LEU A 62 1.47 1.34 7.78
C LEU A 62 0.97 0.57 6.57
N VAL A 63 1.66 -0.52 6.20
CA VAL A 63 1.26 -1.39 5.09
C VAL A 63 -0.07 -2.07 5.39
N ASP A 64 -0.25 -2.63 6.59
CA ASP A 64 -1.51 -3.28 6.99
C ASP A 64 -2.67 -2.29 7.05
N ALA A 65 -2.43 -1.10 7.60
CA ALA A 65 -3.40 0.01 7.63
C ALA A 65 -3.81 0.41 6.21
N ALA A 66 -2.85 0.48 5.29
CA ALA A 66 -3.10 0.82 3.89
C ALA A 66 -3.90 -0.29 3.18
N ILE A 67 -3.50 -1.55 3.32
CA ILE A 67 -4.21 -2.69 2.72
C ILE A 67 -5.63 -2.79 3.26
N THR A 68 -5.82 -2.61 4.58
CA THR A 68 -7.15 -2.67 5.22
C THR A 68 -8.10 -1.58 4.71
N ARG A 69 -7.55 -0.41 4.32
CA ARG A 69 -8.30 0.70 3.70
C ARG A 69 -8.47 0.52 2.18
N GLY A 70 -7.87 -0.52 1.62
CA GLY A 70 -7.96 -0.84 0.21
C GLY A 70 -6.99 -0.01 -0.63
N PHE A 71 -5.78 0.20 -0.17
CA PHE A 71 -4.70 0.68 -1.02
C PHE A 71 -3.97 -0.51 -1.65
N LYS A 72 -3.62 -0.38 -2.92
CA LYS A 72 -2.63 -1.26 -3.54
C LYS A 72 -1.26 -0.70 -3.17
N VAL A 73 -0.56 -1.40 -2.29
CA VAL A 73 0.80 -1.01 -1.89
C VAL A 73 1.78 -1.63 -2.89
N GLU A 74 2.29 -0.82 -3.81
CA GLU A 74 3.37 -1.19 -4.71
C GLU A 74 4.67 -0.58 -4.17
N GLY A 75 5.60 -1.43 -3.73
CA GLY A 75 6.84 -1.00 -3.10
C GLY A 75 6.70 -0.67 -1.61
N TYR A 76 7.84 -0.65 -0.90
CA TYR A 76 7.92 -0.42 0.55
C TYR A 76 8.34 1.02 0.88
N ASN A 77 7.96 2.00 0.06
CA ASN A 77 8.28 3.40 0.31
C ASN A 77 7.35 3.98 1.39
N ARG A 78 7.88 4.16 2.61
CA ARG A 78 7.14 4.68 3.77
C ARG A 78 6.45 6.01 3.48
N ARG A 79 7.15 6.96 2.84
CA ARG A 79 6.64 8.32 2.61
C ARG A 79 5.43 8.33 1.70
N TYR A 80 5.44 7.46 0.69
CA TYR A 80 4.30 7.28 -0.21
C TYR A 80 3.07 6.75 0.53
N ILE A 81 3.26 5.71 1.36
CA ILE A 81 2.17 5.09 2.13
C ILE A 81 1.62 6.08 3.17
N GLU A 82 2.50 6.83 3.85
CA GLU A 82 2.10 7.90 4.78
C GLU A 82 1.25 8.98 4.05
N GLY A 83 1.64 9.41 2.85
CA GLY A 83 0.86 10.38 2.08
C GLY A 83 -0.53 9.87 1.67
N GLN A 84 -0.61 8.62 1.20
CA GLN A 84 -1.88 7.95 0.87
C GLN A 84 -2.81 7.85 2.10
N LEU A 85 -2.25 7.49 3.26
CA LEU A 85 -3.00 7.39 4.51
C LEU A 85 -3.40 8.77 5.06
N ASP A 86 -2.57 9.80 4.93
CA ASP A 86 -2.93 11.14 5.37
C ASP A 86 -4.11 11.69 4.56
N GLN A 87 -4.08 11.50 3.24
CA GLN A 87 -5.20 11.83 2.37
C GLN A 87 -6.46 11.04 2.75
N TRP A 88 -6.35 9.75 3.05
CA TRP A 88 -7.47 8.95 3.56
C TRP A 88 -8.06 9.54 4.83
N LEU A 89 -7.20 9.87 5.81
CA LEU A 89 -7.62 10.40 7.10
C LEU A 89 -8.29 11.77 6.95
N ASP A 90 -7.81 12.63 6.06
CA ASP A 90 -8.46 13.92 5.77
C ASP A 90 -9.88 13.70 5.19
N LEU A 91 -10.01 12.81 4.22
CA LEU A 91 -11.30 12.49 3.60
C LEU A 91 -12.28 11.82 4.57
N SER A 92 -11.78 10.86 5.37
CA SER A 92 -12.57 10.06 6.32
C SER A 92 -13.02 10.89 7.53
N LEU A 93 -12.10 11.65 8.14
CA LEU A 93 -12.34 12.32 9.43
C LEU A 93 -12.71 13.80 9.26
N ASN A 94 -12.02 14.55 8.40
CA ASN A 94 -12.25 16.00 8.26
C ASN A 94 -13.41 16.30 7.31
N LYS A 95 -13.47 15.61 6.16
CA LYS A 95 -14.57 15.73 5.20
C LYS A 95 -15.76 14.82 5.51
N SER A 96 -15.65 13.98 6.54
CA SER A 96 -16.70 13.07 7.03
C SER A 96 -17.30 12.19 5.92
N LEU A 97 -16.50 11.82 4.91
CA LEU A 97 -16.97 10.95 3.84
C LEU A 97 -17.17 9.52 4.38
N PRO A 98 -18.30 8.86 4.07
CA PRO A 98 -18.53 7.49 4.54
C PRO A 98 -17.42 6.55 4.07
N PRO A 99 -16.78 5.75 4.95
CA PRO A 99 -15.72 4.82 4.57
C PRO A 99 -16.15 3.84 3.47
N SER A 100 -17.42 3.47 3.43
CA SER A 100 -17.99 2.64 2.35
C SER A 100 -17.82 3.26 0.97
N LEU A 101 -17.92 4.59 0.86
CA LEU A 101 -17.77 5.32 -0.40
C LEU A 101 -16.30 5.39 -0.79
N LEU A 102 -15.42 5.68 0.17
CA LEU A 102 -13.97 5.75 -0.03
C LEU A 102 -13.34 4.41 -0.44
N ILE A 103 -13.89 3.31 0.07
CA ILE A 103 -13.52 1.96 -0.33
C ILE A 103 -14.07 1.64 -1.71
N LEU A 104 -15.33 2.01 -1.98
CA LEU A 104 -15.96 1.72 -3.26
C LEU A 104 -15.27 2.47 -4.41
N SER A 105 -14.90 3.74 -4.22
CA SER A 105 -14.17 4.52 -5.23
C SER A 105 -12.85 3.86 -5.62
N ARG A 106 -12.15 3.24 -4.67
CA ARG A 106 -10.87 2.53 -4.90
C ARG A 106 -11.04 1.11 -5.41
N ALA A 107 -12.12 0.43 -5.03
CA ALA A 107 -12.42 -0.92 -5.51
C ALA A 107 -12.70 -0.95 -7.02
N PHE A 108 -13.24 0.14 -7.57
CA PHE A 108 -13.49 0.26 -9.01
C PHE A 108 -12.26 0.64 -9.83
N THR A 109 -11.28 1.35 -9.26
CA THR A 109 -10.01 1.65 -9.96
C THR A 109 -9.08 0.44 -10.09
N LEU A 110 -9.39 -0.66 -9.41
CA LEU A 110 -8.56 -1.88 -9.37
C LEU A 110 -9.03 -2.98 -10.34
N THR A 111 -10.08 -2.73 -11.15
CA THR A 111 -10.44 -3.69 -12.20
C THR A 111 -9.32 -3.73 -13.25
N PRO A 112 -8.64 -4.87 -13.44
CA PRO A 112 -7.41 -4.95 -14.23
C PRO A 112 -7.63 -4.83 -15.75
N SER A 113 -8.81 -4.45 -16.24
CA SER A 113 -9.13 -4.47 -17.68
C SER A 113 -9.52 -3.14 -18.28
N THR A 114 -9.52 -2.05 -17.52
CA THR A 114 -9.90 -0.74 -18.05
C THR A 114 -8.87 0.29 -17.60
N THR A 115 -8.50 1.18 -18.51
CA THR A 115 -7.68 2.34 -18.17
C THR A 115 -8.35 3.12 -17.03
N THR A 116 -7.58 3.85 -16.22
CA THR A 116 -8.12 4.66 -15.11
C THR A 116 -9.30 5.52 -15.56
N ASP A 117 -9.26 6.03 -16.80
CA ASP A 117 -10.28 6.88 -17.38
C ASP A 117 -11.61 6.15 -17.61
N GLU A 118 -11.57 4.92 -18.14
CA GLU A 118 -12.76 4.12 -18.42
C GLU A 118 -13.39 3.58 -17.12
N ALA A 119 -12.58 3.27 -16.10
CA ALA A 119 -13.08 2.96 -14.76
C ALA A 119 -13.70 4.19 -14.07
N LEU A 120 -13.13 5.39 -14.28
CA LEU A 120 -13.68 6.65 -13.77
C LEU A 120 -14.97 7.04 -14.48
N GLU A 121 -15.08 6.83 -15.79
CA GLU A 121 -16.28 7.10 -16.57
C GLU A 121 -17.43 6.15 -16.18
N ASP A 122 -17.15 4.85 -16.07
CA ASP A 122 -18.12 3.86 -15.60
C ASP A 122 -18.59 4.19 -14.17
N THR A 123 -17.67 4.55 -13.27
CA THR A 123 -18.07 4.94 -11.91
C THR A 123 -18.86 6.24 -11.86
N LEU A 124 -18.51 7.24 -12.68
CA LEU A 124 -19.22 8.50 -12.78
C LEU A 124 -20.67 8.28 -13.28
N GLU A 125 -20.87 7.37 -14.22
CA GLU A 125 -22.20 6.98 -14.71
C GLU A 125 -23.06 6.30 -13.64
N HIS A 126 -22.43 5.53 -12.76
CA HIS A 126 -23.11 4.80 -11.69
C HIS A 126 -23.37 5.64 -10.42
N ILE A 127 -22.79 6.84 -10.30
CA ILE A 127 -23.05 7.76 -9.19
C ILE A 127 -24.34 8.57 -9.47
N PRO A 128 -25.29 8.63 -8.51
CA PRO A 128 -26.47 9.48 -8.65
C PRO A 128 -26.11 10.96 -8.87
N LYS A 129 -26.64 11.57 -9.94
CA LYS A 129 -26.35 12.95 -10.36
C LYS A 129 -26.56 14.00 -9.26
N GLU A 130 -27.44 13.72 -8.30
CA GLU A 130 -27.71 14.57 -7.13
C GLU A 130 -26.49 14.73 -6.21
N LEU A 131 -25.67 13.67 -6.09
CA LEU A 131 -24.44 13.70 -5.28
C LEU A 131 -23.29 14.38 -6.03
N LEU A 132 -23.21 14.20 -7.35
CA LEU A 132 -22.23 14.89 -8.19
C LEU A 132 -22.40 16.41 -8.12
N LYS A 133 -23.64 16.89 -8.04
CA LYS A 133 -23.93 18.32 -7.92
C LYS A 133 -23.39 18.92 -6.62
N GLY A 134 -23.47 18.19 -5.50
CA GLY A 134 -22.90 18.62 -4.22
C GLY A 134 -21.38 18.73 -4.28
N VAL A 135 -20.71 17.73 -4.84
CA VAL A 135 -19.25 17.71 -5.00
C VAL A 135 -18.78 18.82 -5.95
N ALA A 136 -19.47 19.03 -7.07
CA ALA A 136 -19.17 20.10 -8.01
C ALA A 136 -19.33 21.51 -7.40
N SER A 137 -20.21 21.66 -6.40
CA SER A 137 -20.43 22.93 -5.70
C SER A 137 -19.34 23.24 -4.68
N ASP A 138 -18.71 22.20 -4.11
CA ASP A 138 -17.64 22.31 -3.11
C ASP A 138 -16.25 22.46 -3.75
N LEU A 139 -16.14 22.30 -5.07
CA LEU A 139 -14.90 22.57 -5.79
C LEU A 139 -14.63 24.09 -5.84
N PRO A 140 -13.38 24.53 -5.65
CA PRO A 140 -13.02 25.95 -5.66
C PRO A 140 -13.13 26.62 -7.05
N VAL A 141 -13.46 25.84 -8.09
CA VAL A 141 -13.57 26.28 -9.48
C VAL A 141 -14.96 25.93 -9.99
N ASP A 142 -15.69 26.92 -10.52
CA ASP A 142 -17.01 26.70 -11.12
C ASP A 142 -16.88 26.02 -12.49
N LEU A 143 -16.98 24.69 -12.46
CA LEU A 143 -16.96 23.82 -13.65
C LEU A 143 -18.20 23.99 -14.55
N SER A 144 -19.18 24.81 -14.15
CA SER A 144 -20.35 25.12 -14.98
C SER A 144 -20.02 26.16 -16.07
N THR A 145 -18.88 26.84 -15.95
CA THR A 145 -18.42 27.86 -16.90
C THR A 145 -17.31 27.33 -17.78
N GLU A 146 -17.29 27.76 -19.04
CA GLU A 146 -16.26 27.36 -20.02
C GLU A 146 -14.85 27.74 -19.53
N SER A 147 -14.72 28.90 -18.87
CA SER A 147 -13.48 29.36 -18.24
C SER A 147 -13.04 28.47 -17.05
N GLY A 148 -13.97 28.02 -16.21
CA GLY A 148 -13.64 27.12 -15.10
C GLY A 148 -13.19 25.74 -15.58
N ILE A 149 -13.77 25.24 -16.67
CA ILE A 149 -13.33 24.00 -17.34
C ILE A 149 -11.92 24.16 -17.91
N GLU A 150 -11.61 25.32 -18.51
CA GLU A 150 -10.30 25.59 -19.10
C GLU A 150 -9.20 25.68 -18.04
N ILE A 151 -9.46 26.35 -16.92
CA ILE A 151 -8.55 26.40 -15.76
C ILE A 151 -8.33 25.01 -15.16
N ALA A 152 -9.40 24.21 -15.05
CA ALA A 152 -9.30 22.84 -14.55
C ALA A 152 -8.47 21.96 -15.49
N LYS A 153 -8.64 22.11 -16.81
CA LYS A 153 -7.84 21.40 -17.82
C LYS A 153 -6.37 21.77 -17.75
N GLU A 154 -6.04 23.06 -17.68
CA GLU A 154 -4.66 23.52 -17.56
C GLU A 154 -3.99 22.96 -16.29
N LYS A 155 -4.73 22.95 -15.17
CA LYS A 155 -4.24 22.37 -13.91
C LYS A 155 -4.05 20.85 -13.99
N ILE A 156 -4.95 20.15 -14.68
CA ILE A 156 -4.82 18.70 -14.92
C ILE A 156 -3.60 18.42 -15.81
N ASP A 157 -3.38 19.19 -16.87
CA ASP A 157 -2.23 19.03 -17.75
C ASP A 157 -0.90 19.29 -17.01
N GLU A 158 -0.86 20.31 -16.15
CA GLU A 158 0.27 20.60 -15.26
C GLU A 158 0.57 19.41 -14.33
N LEU A 159 -0.44 18.92 -13.60
CA LEU A 159 -0.29 17.78 -12.68
C LEU A 159 0.10 16.49 -13.41
N THR A 160 -0.42 16.27 -14.62
CA THR A 160 -0.08 15.11 -15.44
C THR A 160 1.38 15.16 -15.89
N LYS A 161 1.88 16.36 -16.19
CA LYS A 161 3.29 16.56 -16.51
C LYS A 161 4.19 16.31 -15.30
N GLU A 162 3.82 16.86 -14.13
CA GLU A 162 4.53 16.62 -12.87
C GLU A 162 4.59 15.12 -12.53
N GLN A 163 3.47 14.40 -12.69
CA GLN A 163 3.44 12.95 -12.46
C GLN A 163 4.41 12.18 -13.37
N LYS A 164 4.52 12.56 -14.64
CA LYS A 164 5.47 11.93 -15.57
C LYS A 164 6.91 12.22 -15.18
N GLU A 165 7.21 13.45 -14.75
CA GLU A 165 8.55 13.81 -14.28
C GLU A 165 8.94 12.99 -13.05
N VAL A 166 8.01 12.81 -12.10
CA VAL A 166 8.21 11.96 -10.91
C VAL A 166 8.40 10.49 -11.29
N GLU A 167 7.62 9.96 -12.24
CA GLU A 167 7.76 8.58 -12.71
C GLU A 167 9.11 8.33 -13.38
N GLU A 168 9.61 9.29 -14.16
CA GLU A 168 10.95 9.20 -14.75
C GLU A 168 12.07 9.28 -13.70
N GLU A 169 11.92 10.12 -12.67
CA GLU A 169 12.87 10.21 -11.55
C GLU A 169 12.95 8.88 -10.78
N ILE A 170 11.80 8.29 -10.43
CA ILE A 170 11.73 6.98 -9.79
C ILE A 170 12.39 5.90 -10.65
N ARG A 171 12.15 5.91 -11.97
CA ARG A 171 12.76 4.94 -12.88
C ARG A 171 14.29 5.06 -12.94
N GLN A 172 14.81 6.28 -12.88
CA GLN A 172 16.26 6.53 -12.85
C GLN A 172 16.87 6.05 -11.53
N GLU A 173 16.23 6.34 -10.40
CA GLU A 173 16.67 5.85 -9.09
C GLU A 173 16.71 4.31 -9.04
N GLU A 174 15.68 3.63 -9.56
CA GLU A 174 15.66 2.16 -9.63
C GLU A 174 16.75 1.58 -10.55
N GLU A 175 17.09 2.25 -11.65
CA GLU A 175 18.19 1.84 -12.54
C GLU A 175 19.56 2.05 -11.89
N GLU A 176 19.73 3.14 -11.13
CA GLU A 176 20.96 3.41 -10.38
C GLU A 176 21.15 2.44 -9.21
N GLU A 177 20.10 2.13 -8.45
CA GLU A 177 20.16 1.13 -7.38
C GLU A 177 20.54 -0.25 -7.93
N LYS A 178 19.98 -0.67 -9.07
CA LYS A 178 20.34 -1.94 -9.72
C LYS A 178 21.81 -1.98 -10.13
N LYS A 179 22.34 -0.91 -10.73
CA LYS A 179 23.76 -0.82 -11.10
C LYS A 179 24.67 -0.87 -9.87
N GLN A 180 24.33 -0.15 -8.80
CA GLN A 180 25.09 -0.18 -7.56
C GLN A 180 25.04 -1.56 -6.87
N GLU A 181 23.92 -2.28 -6.97
CA GLU A 181 23.81 -3.65 -6.44
C GLU A 181 24.62 -4.65 -7.27
N GLU A 182 24.65 -4.51 -8.60
CA GLU A 182 25.49 -5.32 -9.49
C GLU A 182 26.99 -5.06 -9.26
N GLU A 183 27.41 -3.81 -9.11
CA GLU A 183 28.80 -3.46 -8.79
C GLU A 183 29.23 -4.00 -7.42
N LYS A 184 28.37 -3.92 -6.40
CA LYS A 184 28.65 -4.51 -5.09
C LYS A 184 28.78 -6.03 -5.13
N LYS A 185 27.98 -6.71 -5.96
CA LYS A 185 28.08 -8.17 -6.16
C LYS A 185 29.38 -8.57 -6.87
N GLN A 186 29.81 -7.80 -7.88
CA GLN A 186 31.07 -8.05 -8.59
C GLN A 186 32.30 -7.82 -7.67
N VAL A 187 32.30 -6.78 -6.85
CA VAL A 187 33.37 -6.52 -5.87
C VAL A 187 33.42 -7.58 -4.77
N GLU A 188 32.28 -8.18 -4.40
CA GLU A 188 32.24 -9.28 -3.42
C GLU A 188 32.68 -10.63 -4.02
N GLU A 189 32.50 -10.86 -5.32
CA GLU A 189 33.05 -12.03 -6.03
C GLU A 189 34.57 -11.91 -6.22
N GLU A 190 35.09 -10.75 -6.62
CA GLU A 190 36.55 -10.53 -6.75
C GLU A 190 37.29 -10.67 -5.40
N LYS A 191 36.67 -10.23 -4.29
CA LYS A 191 37.24 -10.42 -2.95
C LYS A 191 37.26 -11.88 -2.48
N LYS A 192 36.41 -12.76 -3.04
CA LYS A 192 36.40 -14.19 -2.71
C LYS A 192 37.49 -14.95 -3.48
N GLU A 193 37.87 -14.50 -4.68
CA GLU A 193 38.94 -15.14 -5.47
C GLU A 193 40.35 -14.87 -4.93
N ASP A 194 40.63 -13.69 -4.36
CA ASP A 194 41.97 -13.39 -3.80
C ASP A 194 42.28 -14.15 -2.49
N THR A 195 41.27 -14.62 -1.74
CA THR A 195 41.48 -15.40 -0.51
C THR A 195 41.85 -16.87 -0.73
N VAL A 196 41.75 -17.41 -1.95
CA VAL A 196 41.91 -18.85 -2.20
C VAL A 196 43.37 -19.26 -2.48
N VAL A 197 44.28 -18.31 -2.73
CA VAL A 197 45.64 -18.63 -3.21
C VAL A 197 46.66 -18.89 -2.08
N GLU A 198 46.42 -18.49 -0.82
CA GLU A 198 47.46 -18.54 0.23
C GLU A 198 47.41 -19.76 1.18
N GLU A 199 46.48 -20.70 1.04
CA GLU A 199 46.47 -21.94 1.86
C GLU A 199 46.62 -23.20 1.01
N GLN A 200 47.82 -23.41 0.45
CA GLN A 200 48.28 -24.76 0.11
C GLN A 200 49.74 -24.96 0.52
N GLN A 201 49.97 -25.53 1.70
CA GLN A 201 50.81 -26.74 1.76
C GLN A 201 50.45 -27.66 2.95
N PRO A 202 50.48 -29.00 2.76
CA PRO A 202 49.79 -29.98 3.60
C PRO A 202 50.74 -30.84 4.45
N THR A 203 50.28 -31.39 5.58
CA THR A 203 50.67 -32.74 6.06
C THR A 203 49.72 -33.24 7.17
N GLU A 204 48.90 -34.22 6.80
CA GLU A 204 48.40 -35.45 7.44
C GLU A 204 48.38 -35.74 8.97
N PRO A 205 47.56 -36.74 9.41
CA PRO A 205 46.94 -36.80 10.74
C PRO A 205 47.45 -37.93 11.68
N LYS A 206 46.94 -37.93 12.94
CA LYS A 206 46.47 -39.07 13.77
C LYS A 206 47.19 -39.37 15.14
N GLN A 207 46.39 -39.26 16.22
CA GLN A 207 46.27 -40.08 17.47
C GLN A 207 47.28 -40.05 18.65
N GLU A 208 46.72 -40.42 19.83
CA GLU A 208 47.31 -40.84 21.14
C GLU A 208 47.75 -39.75 22.15
N GLU A 209 47.54 -39.82 23.47
CA GLU A 209 46.87 -40.75 24.41
C GLU A 209 46.81 -40.10 25.83
N LEU A 210 46.28 -40.87 26.79
CA LEU A 210 45.81 -40.57 28.16
C LEU A 210 46.86 -40.26 29.27
N SER A 211 46.39 -39.48 30.26
CA SER A 211 46.50 -39.68 31.74
C SER A 211 47.79 -39.33 32.54
N LYS A 212 47.60 -38.59 33.66
CA LYS A 212 47.92 -38.94 35.09
C LYS A 212 48.19 -37.68 35.95
N VAL A 213 47.41 -37.40 37.02
CA VAL A 213 47.61 -37.74 38.47
C VAL A 213 47.92 -36.43 39.24
N GLU A 214 46.98 -35.88 40.01
CA GLU A 214 46.63 -36.14 41.43
C GLU A 214 47.48 -35.30 42.43
N GLU A 215 46.74 -34.46 43.18
CA GLU A 215 46.94 -33.76 44.48
C GLU A 215 48.31 -33.73 45.20
N PRO A 216 48.52 -32.69 46.04
CA PRO A 216 48.30 -32.94 47.47
C PRO A 216 47.55 -31.86 48.25
N LYS A 217 46.89 -32.34 49.31
CA LYS A 217 46.17 -31.70 50.42
C LYS A 217 46.99 -30.73 51.29
N GLN A 218 46.23 -29.96 52.08
CA GLN A 218 46.39 -29.54 53.51
C GLN A 218 46.16 -28.03 53.63
N LYS A 219 45.36 -27.47 54.53
CA LYS A 219 44.83 -27.89 55.84
C LYS A 219 43.61 -27.04 56.19
#